data_AF-A0A7J7G154-F1
#
_entry.id   AF-A0A7J7G154-F1
#
_cell.length_a   1.000
_cell.length_b   1.000
_cell.length_c   1.000
_cell.angle_alpha   90.00
_cell.angle_beta   90.00
_cell.angle_gamma   90.00
#
_symmetry.space_group_name_H-M   'P 1'
#
loop_
_entity.id
_entity.type
_entity.pdbx_description
1 polymer ?
#
loop_
_entity_poly.entity_id
_entity_poly.type
_entity_poly.pdbx_seq_one_letter_code
_entity_poly.pdbx_strand_id
1 'polypeptide(L)'
;MKLLSQIEESLEELAPACTLELLGKPCTPENAERRLGAIAALRELLRQGLDAEAPCQVQDWPCFLSQALNKLMATEIVNLLPWDNLAVTRKNKKSLESQNQRVVIDFISFYMALTAHIALGFSSKQTDLITKARTICECLISSEGIDLKYEEAFCLFLLGQADEAEVVGRLQQLELNSDPASQNSILGKDVSRANQSLETWLKNNVLSLFPDTRDCSPSLVRFLMTALKK
;
A
#
# COMPACT_ATOMS: atom_id res chain seq x y z
N MET A 1 15.96 -2.38 -41.24
CA MET A 1 15.88 -3.10 -39.95
C MET A 1 16.67 -2.43 -38.84
N LYS A 2 17.95 -2.02 -39.03
CA LYS A 2 18.76 -1.39 -37.96
C LYS A 2 18.17 -0.10 -37.34
N LEU A 3 17.46 0.72 -38.12
CA LEU A 3 16.85 1.94 -37.61
C LEU A 3 15.61 1.66 -36.73
N LEU A 4 14.81 0.64 -37.07
CA LEU A 4 13.61 0.30 -36.30
C LEU A 4 14.00 -0.21 -34.91
N SER A 5 14.98 -1.10 -34.84
CA SER A 5 15.49 -1.62 -33.56
C SER A 5 16.10 -0.53 -32.68
N GLN A 6 16.79 0.45 -33.29
CA GLN A 6 17.33 1.60 -32.55
C GLN A 6 16.23 2.52 -32.01
N ILE A 7 15.13 2.67 -32.74
CA ILE A 7 13.97 3.44 -32.28
C ILE A 7 13.28 2.70 -31.13
N GLU A 8 13.08 1.39 -31.25
CA GLU A 8 12.48 0.55 -30.19
C GLU A 8 13.31 0.62 -28.90
N GLU A 9 14.63 0.41 -28.99
CA GLU A 9 15.55 0.52 -27.86
C GLU A 9 15.49 1.92 -27.20
N SER A 10 15.52 2.99 -28.00
CA SER A 10 15.40 4.36 -27.47
C SER A 10 14.06 4.62 -26.78
N LEU A 11 12.98 4.04 -27.27
CA LEU A 11 11.65 4.18 -26.66
C LEU A 11 11.55 3.40 -25.35
N GLU A 12 12.13 2.20 -25.30
CA GLU A 12 12.21 1.41 -24.07
C GLU A 12 13.01 2.11 -22.97
N GLU A 13 14.14 2.73 -23.33
CA GLU A 13 14.96 3.52 -22.39
C GLU A 13 14.20 4.72 -21.79
N LEU A 14 13.35 5.37 -22.59
CA LEU A 14 12.55 6.52 -22.16
C LEU A 14 11.29 6.13 -21.36
N ALA A 15 10.82 4.89 -21.49
CA ALA A 15 9.54 4.44 -20.95
C ALA A 15 9.39 4.67 -19.44
N PRO A 16 10.39 4.39 -18.57
CA PRO A 16 10.29 4.65 -17.13
C PRO A 16 10.08 6.14 -16.82
N ALA A 17 10.88 7.01 -17.43
CA ALA A 17 10.82 8.46 -17.18
C ALA A 17 9.49 9.05 -17.68
N CYS A 18 9.06 8.69 -18.89
CA CYS A 18 7.78 9.13 -19.45
C CYS A 18 6.59 8.64 -18.62
N THR A 19 6.65 7.40 -18.12
CA THR A 19 5.61 6.86 -17.23
C THR A 19 5.47 7.69 -15.96
N LEU A 20 6.58 8.00 -15.28
CA LEU A 20 6.57 8.84 -14.07
C LEU A 20 6.06 10.27 -14.34
N GLU A 21 6.44 10.86 -15.48
CA GLU A 21 5.96 12.18 -15.86
C GLU A 21 4.45 12.21 -16.07
N LEU A 22 3.91 11.23 -16.80
CA LEU A 22 2.48 11.13 -17.08
C LEU A 22 1.67 10.83 -15.82
N LEU A 23 2.17 9.96 -14.93
CA LEU A 23 1.53 9.69 -13.63
C LEU A 23 1.48 10.93 -12.73
N GLY A 24 2.45 11.84 -12.87
CA GLY A 24 2.53 13.08 -12.10
C GLY A 24 1.61 14.19 -12.59
N LYS A 25 0.90 14.01 -13.71
CA LYS A 25 -0.03 15.02 -14.21
C LYS A 25 -1.27 15.13 -13.30
N PRO A 26 -1.87 16.33 -13.16
CA PRO A 26 -3.08 16.51 -12.38
C PRO A 26 -4.21 15.58 -12.84
N CYS A 27 -4.94 15.00 -11.87
CA CYS A 27 -6.12 14.16 -12.11
C CYS A 27 -7.32 15.00 -12.55
N THR A 28 -7.28 15.49 -13.79
CA THR A 28 -8.41 16.18 -14.46
C THR A 28 -8.98 15.31 -15.58
N PRO A 29 -10.24 15.52 -16.00
CA PRO A 29 -10.85 14.74 -17.07
C PRO A 29 -10.03 14.72 -18.37
N GLU A 30 -9.33 15.81 -18.69
CA GLU A 30 -8.49 15.95 -19.90
C GLU A 30 -7.24 15.04 -19.87
N ASN A 31 -6.82 14.61 -18.68
CA ASN A 31 -5.67 13.73 -18.49
C ASN A 31 -6.06 12.27 -18.24
N ALA A 32 -7.35 11.93 -18.17
CA ALA A 32 -7.81 10.60 -17.78
C ALA A 32 -7.23 9.48 -18.68
N GLU A 33 -7.29 9.64 -20.00
CA GLU A 33 -6.74 8.66 -20.95
C GLU A 33 -5.22 8.51 -20.80
N ARG A 34 -4.51 9.63 -20.64
CA ARG A 34 -3.05 9.62 -20.44
C ARG A 34 -2.67 8.91 -19.15
N ARG A 35 -3.44 9.13 -18.07
CA ARG A 35 -3.23 8.46 -16.79
C ARG A 35 -3.45 6.95 -16.90
N LEU A 36 -4.52 6.51 -17.57
CA LEU A 36 -4.77 5.10 -17.83
C LEU A 36 -3.62 4.46 -18.64
N GLY A 37 -3.15 5.16 -19.68
CA GLY A 37 -1.99 4.72 -20.47
C GLY A 37 -0.71 4.61 -19.63
N ALA A 38 -0.45 5.57 -18.75
CA ALA A 38 0.71 5.55 -17.85
C ALA A 38 0.64 4.41 -16.82
N ILE A 39 -0.55 4.12 -16.27
CA ILE A 39 -0.74 2.97 -15.37
C ILE A 39 -0.54 1.65 -16.12
N ALA A 40 -1.01 1.55 -17.37
CA ALA A 40 -0.75 0.38 -18.20
C ALA A 40 0.75 0.19 -18.50
N ALA A 41 1.46 1.27 -18.82
CA ALA A 41 2.91 1.26 -18.99
C ALA A 41 3.65 0.84 -17.70
N LEU A 42 3.22 1.36 -16.55
CA LEU A 42 3.76 0.94 -15.25
C LEU A 42 3.56 -0.55 -14.99
N ARG A 43 2.38 -1.09 -15.30
CA ARG A 43 2.11 -2.54 -15.17
C ARG A 43 3.02 -3.37 -16.06
N GLU A 44 3.28 -2.92 -17.29
CA GLU A 44 4.16 -3.63 -18.21
C GLU A 44 5.62 -3.58 -17.74
N LEU A 45 6.10 -2.43 -17.27
CA LEU A 45 7.44 -2.32 -16.67
C LEU A 45 7.57 -3.28 -15.46
N LEU A 46 6.56 -3.30 -14.57
CA LEU A 46 6.55 -4.22 -13.43
C LEU A 46 6.52 -5.69 -13.86
N ARG A 47 5.74 -6.02 -14.90
CA ARG A 47 5.72 -7.37 -15.46
C ARG A 47 7.11 -7.78 -15.96
N GLN A 48 7.80 -6.89 -16.67
CA GLN A 48 9.17 -7.12 -17.15
C GLN A 48 10.16 -7.26 -16.00
N GLY A 49 10.07 -6.42 -14.97
CA GLY A 49 10.95 -6.54 -13.80
C GLY A 49 10.75 -7.85 -13.02
N LEU A 50 9.51 -8.27 -12.86
CA LEU A 50 9.15 -9.47 -12.10
C LEU A 50 9.47 -10.77 -12.85
N ASP A 51 9.58 -10.70 -14.17
CA ASP A 51 9.95 -11.80 -15.05
C ASP A 51 11.48 -11.85 -15.23
N ALA A 52 12.14 -12.89 -14.72
CA ALA A 52 13.61 -13.01 -14.78
C ALA A 52 14.16 -13.12 -16.20
N GLU A 53 13.33 -13.46 -17.19
CA GLU A 53 13.76 -13.67 -18.56
C GLU A 53 13.54 -12.44 -19.46
N ALA A 54 12.81 -11.43 -18.97
CA ALA A 54 12.53 -10.23 -19.74
C ALA A 54 13.64 -9.17 -19.57
N PRO A 55 14.07 -8.51 -20.67
CA PRO A 55 14.93 -7.34 -20.54
C PRO A 55 14.18 -6.22 -19.81
N CYS A 56 14.86 -5.54 -18.89
CA CYS A 56 14.27 -4.48 -18.08
C CYS A 56 15.18 -3.25 -18.09
N GLN A 57 14.61 -2.09 -18.45
CA GLN A 57 15.34 -0.81 -18.53
C GLN A 57 15.37 -0.05 -17.19
N VAL A 58 14.59 -0.48 -16.19
CA VAL A 58 14.62 0.13 -14.85
C VAL A 58 15.85 -0.34 -14.09
N GLN A 59 16.75 0.59 -13.78
CA GLN A 59 18.00 0.31 -13.06
C GLN A 59 17.82 0.33 -11.53
N ASP A 60 17.09 1.33 -11.01
CA ASP A 60 16.82 1.50 -9.58
C ASP A 60 15.34 1.28 -9.30
N TRP A 61 14.98 0.01 -9.14
CA TRP A 61 13.62 -0.43 -8.86
C TRP A 61 13.02 0.18 -7.58
N PRO A 62 13.70 0.17 -6.42
CA PRO A 62 13.20 0.82 -5.21
C PRO A 62 12.84 2.29 -5.42
N CYS A 63 13.72 3.06 -6.05
CA CYS A 63 13.48 4.48 -6.30
C CYS A 63 12.34 4.69 -7.31
N PHE A 64 12.36 3.96 -8.43
CA PHE A 64 11.34 4.06 -9.47
C PHE A 64 9.94 3.73 -8.95
N LEU A 65 9.80 2.57 -8.28
CA LEU A 65 8.50 2.09 -7.81
C LEU A 65 7.96 2.98 -6.70
N SER A 66 8.80 3.42 -5.75
CA SER A 66 8.40 4.39 -4.72
C SER A 66 7.89 5.69 -5.34
N GLN A 67 8.58 6.25 -6.34
CA GLN A 67 8.14 7.45 -7.05
C GLN A 67 6.82 7.27 -7.82
N ALA A 68 6.61 6.08 -8.38
CA ALA A 68 5.39 5.74 -9.10
C ALA A 68 4.21 5.60 -8.13
N LEU A 69 4.34 4.80 -7.07
CA LEU A 69 3.29 4.57 -6.08
C LEU A 69 2.87 5.88 -5.39
N ASN A 70 3.80 6.80 -5.12
CA ASN A 70 3.49 8.11 -4.54
C ASN A 70 2.64 9.03 -5.45
N LYS A 71 2.49 8.68 -6.73
CA LYS A 71 1.63 9.40 -7.70
C LYS A 71 0.28 8.73 -7.91
N LEU A 72 0.06 7.55 -7.32
CA LEU A 72 -1.15 6.77 -7.50
C LEU A 72 -2.17 7.00 -6.37
N MET A 73 -3.43 6.79 -6.71
CA MET A 73 -4.55 6.69 -5.77
C MET A 73 -4.55 5.32 -5.09
N ALA A 74 -5.24 5.18 -3.95
CA ALA A 74 -5.36 3.89 -3.26
C ALA A 74 -5.97 2.83 -4.18
N THR A 75 -7.04 3.19 -4.89
CA THR A 75 -7.68 2.37 -5.93
C THR A 75 -6.72 1.88 -7.01
N GLU A 76 -5.80 2.74 -7.45
CA GLU A 76 -4.86 2.39 -8.52
C GLU A 76 -3.75 1.48 -8.01
N ILE A 77 -3.24 1.72 -6.80
CA ILE A 77 -2.24 0.85 -6.15
C ILE A 77 -2.82 -0.54 -5.94
N VAL A 78 -4.01 -0.65 -5.33
CA VAL A 78 -4.68 -1.93 -5.08
C VAL A 78 -4.87 -2.72 -6.38
N ASN A 79 -5.20 -2.04 -7.48
CA ASN A 79 -5.40 -2.67 -8.79
C ASN A 79 -4.10 -2.82 -9.61
N LEU A 80 -2.95 -2.34 -9.13
CA LEU A 80 -1.71 -2.36 -9.90
C LEU A 80 -1.16 -3.78 -10.04
N LEU A 81 -1.15 -4.53 -8.93
CA LEU A 81 -0.60 -5.86 -8.80
C LEU A 81 -1.48 -6.71 -7.85
N PRO A 82 -1.45 -8.04 -7.94
CA PRO A 82 -2.06 -8.93 -6.95
C PRO A 82 -1.18 -9.01 -5.68
N TRP A 83 -1.15 -7.94 -4.89
CA TRP A 83 -0.21 -7.74 -3.78
C TRP A 83 -0.23 -8.83 -2.71
N ASP A 84 -1.39 -9.36 -2.39
CA ASP A 84 -1.57 -10.48 -1.45
C ASP A 84 -0.90 -11.76 -1.97
N ASN A 85 -1.10 -12.10 -3.23
CA ASN A 85 -0.44 -13.25 -3.87
C ASN A 85 1.08 -13.05 -3.91
N LEU A 86 1.55 -11.83 -4.23
CA LEU A 86 2.98 -11.51 -4.21
C LEU A 86 3.56 -11.66 -2.80
N ALA A 87 2.86 -11.21 -1.76
CA ALA A 87 3.29 -11.37 -0.38
C ALA A 87 3.37 -12.86 0.02
N VAL A 88 2.40 -13.68 -0.39
CA VAL A 88 2.41 -15.14 -0.18
C VAL A 88 3.59 -15.80 -0.88
N THR A 89 3.86 -15.46 -2.14
CA THR A 89 5.05 -15.97 -2.86
C THR A 89 6.34 -15.57 -2.15
N ARG A 90 6.44 -14.31 -1.72
CA ARG A 90 7.60 -13.75 -1.02
C ARG A 90 7.89 -14.41 0.32
N LYS A 91 6.87 -14.99 0.97
CA LYS A 91 7.02 -15.79 2.20
C LYS A 91 7.91 -17.00 1.97
N ASN A 92 7.89 -17.58 0.76
CA ASN A 92 8.79 -18.67 0.38
C ASN A 92 10.13 -18.14 -0.13
N LYS A 93 11.03 -17.78 0.78
CA LYS A 93 12.37 -17.24 0.46
C LYS A 93 13.23 -18.09 -0.49
N LYS A 94 12.91 -19.37 -0.64
CA LYS A 94 13.67 -20.31 -1.46
C LYS A 94 13.23 -20.33 -2.93
N SER A 95 12.06 -19.78 -3.26
CA SER A 95 11.60 -19.76 -4.66
C SER A 95 12.34 -18.67 -5.45
N LEU A 96 12.65 -18.99 -6.71
CA LEU A 96 13.24 -18.03 -7.66
C LEU A 96 12.33 -16.81 -7.83
N GLU A 97 11.02 -17.03 -7.92
CA GLU A 97 10.02 -15.97 -7.97
C GLU A 97 10.13 -15.01 -6.78
N SER A 98 10.34 -15.52 -5.56
CA SER A 98 10.55 -14.65 -4.39
C SER A 98 11.85 -13.86 -4.50
N GLN A 99 12.90 -14.41 -5.12
CA GLN A 99 14.18 -13.71 -5.26
C GLN A 99 14.06 -12.58 -6.29
N ASN A 100 13.43 -12.83 -7.43
CA ASN A 100 13.18 -11.82 -8.45
C ASN A 100 12.30 -10.69 -7.90
N GLN A 101 11.22 -11.04 -7.19
CA GLN A 101 10.34 -10.08 -6.54
C GLN A 101 11.08 -9.16 -5.55
N ARG A 102 12.12 -9.64 -4.87
CA ARG A 102 12.89 -8.85 -3.89
C ARG A 102 13.77 -7.78 -4.53
N VAL A 103 14.13 -7.93 -5.80
CA VAL A 103 14.86 -6.92 -6.56
C VAL A 103 13.93 -5.78 -6.99
N VAL A 104 12.70 -6.13 -7.37
CA VAL A 104 11.73 -5.19 -7.95
C VAL A 104 10.88 -4.49 -6.89
N ILE A 105 10.41 -5.25 -5.91
CA ILE A 105 9.46 -4.80 -4.90
C ILE A 105 10.15 -4.85 -3.55
N ASP A 106 10.42 -3.69 -2.99
CA ASP A 106 10.98 -3.54 -1.65
C ASP A 106 9.87 -3.52 -0.57
N PHE A 107 10.30 -3.43 0.69
CA PHE A 107 9.37 -3.32 1.80
C PHE A 107 8.49 -2.06 1.72
N ILE A 108 9.06 -0.92 1.32
CA ILE A 108 8.34 0.36 1.25
C ILE A 108 7.15 0.23 0.29
N SER A 109 7.37 -0.41 -0.87
CA SER A 109 6.33 -0.68 -1.85
C SER A 109 5.21 -1.57 -1.29
N PHE A 110 5.57 -2.63 -0.55
CA PHE A 110 4.59 -3.47 0.15
C PHE A 110 3.83 -2.71 1.25
N TYR A 111 4.50 -1.83 1.99
CA TYR A 111 3.87 -1.02 3.03
C TYR A 111 2.88 -0.01 2.44
N MET A 112 3.23 0.62 1.32
CA MET A 112 2.30 1.47 0.55
C MET A 112 1.10 0.68 0.03
N ALA A 113 1.31 -0.54 -0.47
CA ALA A 113 0.22 -1.40 -0.90
C ALA A 113 -0.69 -1.81 0.26
N LEU A 114 -0.11 -2.20 1.40
CA LEU A 114 -0.82 -2.52 2.63
C LEU A 114 -1.73 -1.35 3.06
N THR A 115 -1.16 -0.16 3.20
CA THR A 115 -1.90 1.05 3.60
C THR A 115 -2.97 1.41 2.58
N ALA A 116 -2.73 1.25 1.27
CA ALA A 116 -3.75 1.44 0.24
C ALA A 116 -4.93 0.47 0.36
N HIS A 117 -4.67 -0.81 0.67
CA HIS A 117 -5.74 -1.80 0.92
C HIS A 117 -6.58 -1.44 2.15
N ILE A 118 -5.94 -1.00 3.24
CA ILE A 118 -6.66 -0.54 4.44
C ILE A 118 -7.49 0.71 4.10
N ALA A 119 -6.90 1.71 3.46
CA ALA A 119 -7.57 2.97 3.13
C ALA A 119 -8.78 2.74 2.22
N LEU A 120 -8.62 1.96 1.16
CA LEU A 120 -9.69 1.66 0.22
C LEU A 120 -10.74 0.73 0.84
N GLY A 121 -10.32 -0.32 1.55
CA GLY A 121 -11.21 -1.25 2.24
C GLY A 121 -12.07 -0.53 3.29
N PHE A 122 -11.47 0.37 4.06
CA PHE A 122 -12.18 1.17 5.05
C PHE A 122 -13.18 2.12 4.39
N SER A 123 -12.71 2.96 3.47
CA SER A 123 -13.53 4.01 2.84
C SER A 123 -14.69 3.46 2.02
N SER A 124 -14.49 2.32 1.36
CA SER A 124 -15.50 1.65 0.54
C SER A 124 -16.29 0.57 1.29
N LYS A 125 -15.97 0.30 2.57
CA LYS A 125 -16.60 -0.73 3.40
C LYS A 125 -16.49 -2.15 2.83
N GLN A 126 -15.33 -2.46 2.25
CA GLN A 126 -15.03 -3.76 1.65
C GLN A 126 -14.07 -4.54 2.55
N THR A 127 -14.60 -5.51 3.29
CA THR A 127 -13.82 -6.37 4.21
C THR A 127 -12.87 -7.33 3.49
N ASP A 128 -13.12 -7.66 2.21
CA ASP A 128 -12.19 -8.40 1.36
C ASP A 128 -10.84 -7.68 1.24
N LEU A 129 -10.86 -6.36 1.01
CA LEU A 129 -9.64 -5.57 0.93
C LEU A 129 -8.89 -5.52 2.27
N ILE A 130 -9.63 -5.47 3.40
CA ILE A 130 -9.03 -5.56 4.74
C ILE A 130 -8.42 -6.94 4.98
N THR A 131 -9.04 -8.01 4.46
CA THR A 131 -8.52 -9.37 4.55
C THR A 131 -7.20 -9.49 3.77
N LYS A 132 -7.13 -8.93 2.56
CA LYS A 132 -5.90 -8.87 1.76
C LYS A 132 -4.80 -8.05 2.45
N ALA A 133 -5.15 -6.90 3.03
CA ALA A 133 -4.23 -6.10 3.85
C ALA A 133 -3.61 -6.95 4.98
N ARG A 134 -4.45 -7.69 5.71
CA ARG A 134 -4.00 -8.60 6.76
C ARG A 134 -3.05 -9.68 6.21
N THR A 135 -3.37 -10.32 5.09
CA THR A 135 -2.50 -11.32 4.46
C THR A 135 -1.12 -10.75 4.11
N ILE A 136 -1.08 -9.51 3.60
CA ILE A 136 0.18 -8.80 3.31
C ILE A 136 0.98 -8.62 4.61
N CYS A 137 0.38 -8.10 5.69
CA CYS A 137 1.01 -7.96 7.00
C CYS A 137 1.61 -9.28 7.50
N GLU A 138 0.79 -10.34 7.58
CA GLU A 138 1.19 -11.65 8.10
C GLU A 138 2.38 -12.23 7.33
N CYS A 139 2.38 -12.08 6.01
CA CYS A 139 3.46 -12.54 5.15
C CYS A 139 4.76 -11.74 5.35
N LEU A 140 4.68 -10.42 5.49
CA LEU A 140 5.85 -9.57 5.76
C LEU A 140 6.44 -9.81 7.15
N ILE A 141 5.60 -9.94 8.18
CA ILE A 141 6.03 -10.32 9.55
C ILE A 141 6.75 -11.67 9.50
N SER A 142 6.12 -12.69 8.89
CA SER A 142 6.68 -14.05 8.82
C SER A 142 7.97 -14.14 8.00
N SER A 143 8.05 -13.37 6.91
CA SER A 143 9.16 -13.48 5.97
C SER A 143 10.32 -12.56 6.33
N GLU A 144 10.10 -11.33 6.75
CA GLU A 144 11.15 -10.33 6.93
C GLU A 144 11.36 -9.95 8.39
N GLY A 145 10.53 -10.44 9.31
CA GLY A 145 10.64 -10.12 10.74
C GLY A 145 10.29 -8.67 11.05
N ILE A 146 9.55 -8.01 10.16
CA ILE A 146 9.17 -6.61 10.26
C ILE A 146 8.09 -6.47 11.33
N ASP A 147 8.20 -5.44 12.17
CA ASP A 147 7.19 -5.15 13.18
C ASP A 147 5.99 -4.42 12.56
N LEU A 148 5.02 -5.19 12.06
CA LEU A 148 3.71 -4.72 11.59
C LEU A 148 2.58 -5.18 12.52
N LYS A 149 2.89 -5.44 13.80
CA LYS A 149 1.95 -6.02 14.75
C LYS A 149 0.76 -5.11 15.04
N TYR A 150 0.96 -3.79 14.94
CA TYR A 150 -0.14 -2.84 15.09
C TYR A 150 -1.06 -2.89 13.87
N GLU A 151 -0.53 -2.81 12.65
CA GLU A 151 -1.31 -2.87 11.41
C GLU A 151 -2.07 -4.19 11.27
N GLU A 152 -1.44 -5.32 11.63
CA GLU A 152 -2.09 -6.64 11.69
C GLU A 152 -3.27 -6.64 12.67
N ALA A 153 -3.04 -6.18 13.92
CA ALA A 153 -4.09 -6.10 14.94
C ALA A 153 -5.22 -5.14 14.54
N PHE A 154 -4.88 -4.02 13.90
CA PHE A 154 -5.85 -3.07 13.38
C PHE A 154 -6.71 -3.68 12.26
N CYS A 155 -6.12 -4.45 11.33
CA CYS A 155 -6.87 -5.20 10.33
C CYS A 155 -7.80 -6.23 10.97
N LEU A 156 -7.33 -6.98 11.98
CA LEU A 156 -8.17 -7.92 12.74
C LEU A 156 -9.36 -7.22 13.41
N PHE A 157 -9.14 -6.05 14.00
CA PHE A 157 -10.22 -5.24 14.60
C PHE A 157 -11.24 -4.76 13.57
N LEU A 158 -10.79 -4.26 12.41
CA LEU A 158 -11.69 -3.89 11.32
C LEU A 158 -12.50 -5.09 10.79
N LEU A 159 -11.97 -6.31 10.90
CA LEU A 159 -12.68 -7.55 10.57
C LEU A 159 -13.59 -8.06 11.69
N GLY A 160 -13.64 -7.39 12.84
CA GLY A 160 -14.40 -7.83 14.01
C GLY A 160 -13.80 -9.04 14.73
N GLN A 161 -12.51 -9.32 14.50
CA GLN A 161 -11.79 -10.49 15.01
C GLN A 161 -10.84 -10.19 16.17
N ALA A 162 -10.64 -8.90 16.50
CA ALA A 162 -9.88 -8.45 17.66
C ALA A 162 -10.65 -7.41 18.46
N ASP A 163 -10.34 -7.30 19.75
CA ASP A 163 -10.96 -6.35 20.65
C ASP A 163 -10.31 -4.96 20.56
N GLU A 164 -11.11 -3.90 20.77
CA GLU A 164 -10.63 -2.51 20.74
C GLU A 164 -9.48 -2.28 21.73
N ALA A 165 -9.57 -2.85 22.95
CA ALA A 165 -8.57 -2.63 23.99
C ALA A 165 -7.21 -3.23 23.61
N GLU A 166 -7.20 -4.36 22.91
CA GLU A 166 -5.96 -4.99 22.43
C GLU A 166 -5.25 -4.08 21.42
N VAL A 167 -5.99 -3.54 20.44
CA VAL A 167 -5.41 -2.70 19.39
C VAL A 167 -4.92 -1.37 19.95
N VAL A 168 -5.67 -0.77 20.89
CA VAL A 168 -5.26 0.46 21.57
C VAL A 168 -3.99 0.25 22.37
N GLY A 169 -3.87 -0.88 23.08
CA GLY A 169 -2.64 -1.21 23.81
C GLY A 169 -1.42 -1.30 22.89
N ARG A 170 -1.59 -1.86 21.69
CA ARG A 170 -0.52 -1.92 20.67
C ARG A 170 -0.19 -0.54 20.08
N LEU A 171 -1.19 0.32 19.87
CA LEU A 171 -0.95 1.70 19.41
C LEU A 171 -0.10 2.47 20.43
N GLN A 172 -0.45 2.36 21.71
CA GLN A 172 0.30 3.02 22.79
C GLN A 172 1.75 2.54 22.85
N GLN A 173 1.99 1.24 22.65
CA GLN A 173 3.36 0.70 22.56
C GLN A 173 4.13 1.29 21.37
N LEU A 174 3.49 1.42 20.21
CA LEU A 174 4.09 2.03 19.02
C LEU A 174 4.46 3.51 19.26
N GLU A 175 3.57 4.26 19.90
CA GLU A 175 3.79 5.67 20.27
C GLU A 175 4.92 5.82 21.30
N LEU A 176 5.00 4.93 22.29
CA LEU A 176 6.07 4.92 23.30
C LEU A 176 7.45 4.59 22.72
N ASN A 177 7.49 3.79 21.65
CA ASN A 177 8.72 3.44 20.93
C ASN A 177 9.15 4.55 19.95
N SER A 178 8.30 5.56 19.72
CA SER A 178 8.59 6.73 18.88
C SER A 178 9.17 7.87 19.73
N ASP A 179 9.93 8.80 19.11
CA ASP A 179 10.68 9.84 19.82
C ASP A 179 9.84 10.62 20.88
N PRO A 180 10.41 10.96 22.05
CA PRO A 180 9.67 11.50 23.21
C PRO A 180 9.12 12.92 23.03
N ALA A 181 9.34 13.58 21.88
CA ALA A 181 8.81 14.91 21.59
C ALA A 181 7.28 14.96 21.42
N SER A 182 6.61 13.80 21.34
CA SER A 182 5.15 13.66 21.22
C SER A 182 4.44 13.42 22.56
N GLN A 183 5.20 13.26 23.66
CA GLN A 183 4.68 12.86 24.96
C GLN A 183 4.18 14.06 25.77
N ASN A 184 2.97 14.54 25.48
CA ASN A 184 2.22 15.29 26.49
C ASN A 184 0.72 15.12 26.32
N SER A 185 0.07 14.83 27.44
CA SER A 185 -1.33 14.42 27.60
C SER A 185 -1.51 12.99 27.11
N ILE A 186 -1.91 12.04 27.95
CA ILE A 186 -3.33 11.68 28.05
C ILE A 186 -3.49 10.69 29.23
N LEU A 187 -4.17 11.11 30.31
CA LEU A 187 -4.68 10.25 31.38
C LEU A 187 -6.20 10.49 31.54
N GLY A 188 -7.02 9.42 31.54
CA GLY A 188 -8.44 9.41 31.94
C GLY A 188 -9.58 9.37 30.89
N LYS A 189 -10.31 8.23 30.83
CA LYS A 189 -11.63 7.88 30.23
C LYS A 189 -11.63 7.02 28.95
N ASP A 190 -12.21 5.82 29.08
CA ASP A 190 -11.66 4.55 28.55
C ASP A 190 -12.38 3.87 27.35
N VAL A 191 -13.23 4.54 26.57
CA VAL A 191 -13.73 3.96 25.30
C VAL A 191 -13.89 5.02 24.20
N SER A 192 -14.43 6.18 24.55
CA SER A 192 -14.55 7.32 23.63
C SER A 192 -13.19 7.85 23.17
N ARG A 193 -12.18 7.78 24.04
CA ARG A 193 -10.81 8.22 23.74
C ARG A 193 -10.01 7.19 22.94
N ALA A 194 -10.25 5.90 23.19
CA ALA A 194 -9.60 4.80 22.48
C ALA A 194 -9.96 4.83 20.99
N ASN A 195 -11.26 4.88 20.66
CA ASN A 195 -11.72 5.12 19.31
C ASN A 195 -11.14 6.41 18.71
N GLN A 196 -11.08 7.52 19.45
CA GLN A 196 -10.48 8.76 18.95
C GLN A 196 -8.99 8.60 18.57
N SER A 197 -8.20 7.87 19.36
CA SER A 197 -6.79 7.58 19.04
C SER A 197 -6.67 6.73 17.77
N LEU A 198 -7.46 5.67 17.65
CA LEU A 198 -7.46 4.80 16.45
C LEU A 198 -7.96 5.55 15.21
N GLU A 199 -9.02 6.35 15.33
CA GLU A 199 -9.56 7.19 14.24
C GLU A 199 -8.55 8.27 13.81
N THR A 200 -7.80 8.84 14.76
CA THR A 200 -6.73 9.80 14.47
C THR A 200 -5.58 9.13 13.73
N TRP A 201 -5.15 7.95 14.19
CA TRP A 201 -4.12 7.18 13.49
C TRP A 201 -4.56 6.81 12.07
N LEU A 202 -5.78 6.26 11.92
CA LEU A 202 -6.35 5.90 10.62
C LEU A 202 -6.42 7.12 9.68
N LYS A 203 -6.85 8.27 10.20
CA LYS A 203 -6.91 9.49 9.39
C LYS A 203 -5.53 9.93 8.92
N ASN A 204 -4.56 9.99 9.84
CA ASN A 204 -3.27 10.63 9.58
C ASN A 204 -2.26 9.72 8.86
N ASN A 205 -2.32 8.40 9.10
CA ASN A 205 -1.33 7.44 8.59
C ASN A 205 -1.87 6.55 7.47
N VAL A 206 -3.17 6.60 7.18
CA VAL A 206 -3.78 5.72 6.17
C VAL A 206 -4.64 6.50 5.19
N LEU A 207 -5.70 7.17 5.65
CA LEU A 207 -6.67 7.83 4.76
C LEU A 207 -6.09 9.06 4.06
N SER A 208 -5.32 9.90 4.78
CA SER A 208 -4.72 11.12 4.26
C SER A 208 -3.70 10.89 3.15
N LEU A 209 -3.10 9.68 3.10
CA LEU A 209 -2.03 9.35 2.18
C LEU A 209 -2.50 9.35 0.72
N PHE A 210 -3.76 9.03 0.46
CA PHE A 210 -4.27 8.86 -0.90
C PHE A 210 -5.32 9.92 -1.27
N PRO A 211 -5.27 10.49 -2.49
CA PRO A 211 -6.25 11.46 -2.97
C PRO A 211 -7.71 10.99 -2.91
N ASP A 212 -7.97 9.74 -3.22
CA ASP A 212 -9.31 9.15 -3.31
C ASP A 212 -9.89 8.73 -1.95
N THR A 213 -9.09 8.71 -0.87
CA THR A 213 -9.54 8.30 0.47
C THR A 213 -9.47 9.40 1.53
N ARG A 214 -8.75 10.50 1.28
CA ARG A 214 -8.47 11.55 2.29
C ARG A 214 -9.71 12.25 2.86
N ASP A 215 -10.78 12.33 2.08
CA ASP A 215 -12.03 12.98 2.50
C ASP A 215 -12.98 12.01 3.22
N CYS A 216 -12.59 10.74 3.36
CA CYS A 216 -13.38 9.74 4.09
C CYS A 216 -13.43 10.08 5.58
N SER A 217 -14.62 9.97 6.19
CA SER A 217 -14.76 10.05 7.64
C SER A 217 -14.09 8.84 8.29
N PRO A 218 -13.17 9.02 9.25
CA PRO A 218 -12.47 7.91 9.90
C PRO A 218 -13.34 7.12 10.89
N SER A 219 -14.66 7.35 10.96
CA SER A 219 -15.52 6.80 12.02
C SER A 219 -15.53 5.27 12.06
N LEU A 220 -14.89 4.70 13.09
CA LEU A 220 -14.79 3.25 13.30
C LEU A 220 -16.16 2.65 13.62
N VAL A 221 -16.93 3.31 14.47
CA VAL A 221 -18.31 2.89 14.82
C VAL A 221 -19.16 2.76 13.57
N ARG A 222 -19.11 3.75 12.67
CA ARG A 222 -19.89 3.73 11.42
C ARG A 222 -19.42 2.60 10.49
N PHE A 223 -18.12 2.38 10.39
CA PHE A 223 -17.56 1.29 9.60
C PHE A 223 -18.05 -0.06 10.13
N LEU A 224 -17.79 -0.37 11.40
CA LEU A 224 -18.14 -1.66 12.03
C LEU A 224 -19.66 -1.93 11.94
N MET A 225 -20.49 -0.90 12.16
CA MET A 225 -21.94 -1.03 12.04
C MET A 225 -22.45 -1.33 10.63
N THR A 226 -21.68 -0.99 9.59
CA THR A 226 -22.13 -1.11 8.19
C THR A 226 -21.43 -2.22 7.42
N ALA A 227 -20.17 -2.50 7.73
CA ALA A 227 -19.34 -3.49 7.05
C ALA A 227 -19.55 -4.91 7.61
N LEU A 228 -19.79 -5.05 8.92
CA LEU A 228 -19.91 -6.36 9.60
C LEU A 228 -21.35 -6.87 9.76
N LYS A 229 -22.36 -6.10 9.30
CA LYS A 229 -23.78 -6.49 9.34
C LYS A 229 -24.28 -7.18 8.05
N LYS A 230 -23.36 -7.52 7.14
CA LYS A 230 -23.63 -8.34 5.95
C LYS A 230 -23.15 -9.76 6.18
#